data_AF-A0AAW2KDJ9-F1
#
_entry.id   AF-A0AAW2KDJ9-F1
#
_cell.length_a   1.000
_cell.length_b   1.000
_cell.length_c   1.000
_cell.angle_alpha   90.00
_cell.angle_beta   90.00
_cell.angle_gamma   90.00
#
_symmetry.space_group_name_H-M   'P 1'
#
loop_
_entity.id
_entity.type
_entity.pdbx_description
1 polymer ?
#
loop_
_entity_poly.entity_id
_entity_poly.type
_entity_poly.pdbx_seq_one_letter_code
_entity_poly.pdbx_strand_id
1 'polypeptide(L)'
;MRYFDDNMSECINGVLKGARRLPVTAIVEITLQRTAHYFRERALRSAVMLSNGQLWTDFAKKKFTDWGEKSITHTVTKYDHLQQSASVVTKRQQGLGFNTHVVKLANRECSCGK
;
A
#
# COMPACT_ATOMS: atom_id res chain seq x y z
N MET A 1 -23.82 20.34 10.29
CA MET A 1 -22.76 19.32 10.13
C MET A 1 -21.51 20.06 9.67
N ARG A 2 -20.53 20.30 10.56
CA ARG A 2 -19.31 21.04 10.21
C ARG A 2 -18.38 20.09 9.46
N TYR A 3 -17.97 20.50 8.25
CA TYR A 3 -16.95 19.82 7.45
C TYR A 3 -15.65 19.84 8.25
N PHE A 4 -15.13 18.67 8.60
CA PHE A 4 -13.83 18.50 9.22
C PHE A 4 -12.77 18.46 8.12
N ASP A 5 -12.67 19.55 7.38
CA ASP A 5 -11.50 19.88 6.56
C ASP A 5 -10.72 20.95 7.34
N ASP A 6 -10.24 20.57 8.54
CA ASP A 6 -9.32 21.40 9.30
C ASP A 6 -8.02 21.50 8.48
N ASN A 7 -8.00 22.59 7.74
CA ASN A 7 -6.92 23.10 6.93
C ASN A 7 -5.57 22.74 7.55
N MET A 8 -4.88 21.78 6.94
CA MET A 8 -3.60 21.24 7.42
C MET A 8 -2.58 22.35 7.73
N SER A 9 -2.66 23.47 7.02
CA SER A 9 -1.82 24.64 7.27
C SER A 9 -2.09 25.32 8.63
N GLU A 10 -3.32 25.30 9.14
CA GLU A 10 -3.69 25.84 10.44
C GLU A 10 -3.21 24.94 11.58
N CYS A 11 -3.37 23.60 11.44
CA CYS A 11 -2.79 22.63 12.36
C CYS A 11 -1.26 22.76 12.44
N ILE A 12 -0.58 22.85 11.30
CA ILE A 12 0.88 23.02 11.26
C ILE A 12 1.28 24.35 11.90
N ASN A 13 0.55 25.44 11.64
CA ASN A 13 0.80 26.73 12.28
C ASN A 13 0.63 26.68 13.81
N GLY A 14 -0.34 25.93 14.32
CA GLY A 14 -0.52 25.72 15.76
C GLY A 14 0.69 25.05 16.40
N VAL A 15 1.19 23.97 15.79
CA VAL A 15 2.39 23.25 16.24
C VAL A 15 3.63 24.14 16.18
N LEU A 16 3.85 24.84 15.06
CA LEU A 16 5.01 25.72 14.87
C LEU A 16 5.00 26.90 15.86
N LYS A 17 3.83 27.48 16.15
CA LYS A 17 3.69 28.54 17.17
C LYS A 17 4.08 28.04 18.56
N GLY A 18 3.69 26.81 18.92
CA GLY A 18 4.09 26.18 20.18
C GLY A 18 5.60 25.89 20.25
N ALA A 19 6.21 25.51 19.12
CA ALA A 19 7.63 25.20 19.03
C ALA A 19 8.56 26.44 19.09
N ARG A 20 8.05 27.66 18.85
CA ARG A 20 8.87 28.90 18.86
C ARG A 20 9.63 29.17 20.16
N ARG A 21 9.19 28.59 21.28
CA ARG A 21 9.84 28.76 22.60
C ARG A 21 10.85 27.65 22.91
N LEU A 22 10.97 26.65 22.04
CA LEU A 22 11.97 25.61 22.18
C LEU A 22 13.30 26.10 21.60
N PRO A 23 14.43 25.85 22.28
CA PRO A 23 15.74 26.07 21.68
C PRO A 23 15.85 25.28 20.36
N VAL A 24 16.40 25.90 19.32
CA VAL A 24 16.62 25.24 18.01
C VAL A 24 17.41 23.95 18.19
N THR A 25 18.37 23.94 19.11
CA THR A 25 19.16 22.77 19.48
C THR A 25 18.31 21.61 20.00
N ALA A 26 17.30 21.87 20.84
CA ALA A 26 16.40 20.84 21.37
C ALA A 26 15.54 20.22 20.26
N ILE A 27 15.06 21.02 19.30
CA ILE A 27 14.30 20.53 18.14
C ILE A 27 15.19 19.64 17.25
N VAL A 28 16.42 20.10 16.97
CA VAL A 28 17.39 19.35 16.17
C VAL A 28 17.73 18.03 16.86
N GLU A 29 17.98 18.04 18.16
CA GLU A 29 18.32 16.85 18.93
C GLU A 29 17.18 15.82 18.90
N ILE A 30 15.94 16.23 19.19
CA ILE A 30 14.77 15.33 19.14
C ILE A 30 14.60 14.76 17.74
N THR A 31 14.77 15.59 16.70
CA THR A 31 14.62 15.15 15.30
C THR A 31 15.69 14.14 14.94
N LEU A 32 16.94 14.39 15.33
CA LEU A 32 18.06 13.49 15.08
C LEU A 32 17.87 12.15 15.81
N GLN A 33 17.48 12.19 17.09
CA GLN A 33 17.22 11.00 17.89
C GLN A 33 16.08 10.15 17.30
N ARG A 34 14.95 10.77 16.92
CA ARG A 34 13.83 10.08 16.27
C ARG A 34 14.25 9.45 14.94
N THR A 35 15.04 10.17 14.16
CA THR A 35 15.55 9.69 12.88
C THR A 35 16.50 8.50 13.06
N ALA A 36 17.46 8.61 13.97
CA ALA A 36 18.40 7.55 14.29
C ALA A 36 17.68 6.29 14.82
N HIS A 37 16.70 6.47 15.72
CA HIS A 37 15.87 5.38 16.21
C HIS A 37 15.09 4.69 15.09
N TYR A 38 14.44 5.46 14.22
CA TYR A 38 13.70 4.94 13.08
C TYR A 38 14.58 4.09 12.13
N PHE A 39 15.77 4.59 11.79
CA PHE A 39 16.71 3.85 10.94
C PHE A 39 17.23 2.58 11.61
N ARG A 40 17.53 2.63 12.92
CA ARG A 40 17.97 1.46 13.69
C ARG A 40 16.91 0.36 13.69
N GLU A 41 15.66 0.70 14.01
CA GLU A 41 14.54 -0.24 13.98
C GLU A 41 14.37 -0.88 12.59
N ARG A 42 14.47 -0.07 11.54
CA ARG A 42 14.34 -0.56 10.17
C ARG A 42 15.49 -1.46 9.74
N ALA A 43 16.72 -1.15 10.16
CA ALA A 43 17.88 -1.99 9.91
C ALA A 43 17.75 -3.35 10.61
N LEU A 44 17.33 -3.37 11.87
CA LEU A 44 17.06 -4.61 12.62
C LEU A 44 16.00 -5.47 11.93
N ARG A 45 14.86 -4.88 11.55
CA ARG A 45 13.82 -5.61 10.80
C ARG A 45 14.33 -6.16 9.47
N SER A 46 15.12 -5.37 8.75
CA SER A 46 15.69 -5.80 7.46
C SER A 46 16.67 -6.96 7.64
N ALA A 47 17.49 -6.94 8.71
CA ALA A 47 18.39 -8.04 9.04
C ALA A 47 17.62 -9.33 9.38
N VAL A 48 16.55 -9.23 10.17
CA VAL A 48 15.66 -10.37 10.49
C VAL A 48 14.97 -10.91 9.23
N MET A 49 14.52 -10.03 8.35
CA MET A 49 13.95 -10.45 7.07
C MET A 49 14.98 -11.22 6.22
N LEU A 50 16.20 -10.70 6.11
CA LEU A 50 17.30 -11.35 5.39
C LEU A 50 17.64 -12.72 5.97
N SER A 51 17.75 -12.83 7.31
CA SER A 51 18.03 -14.11 7.98
C SER A 51 16.93 -15.15 7.76
N ASN A 52 15.68 -14.69 7.64
CA ASN A 52 14.52 -15.54 7.38
C ASN A 52 14.33 -15.85 5.89
N GLY A 53 15.24 -15.40 5.01
CA GLY A 53 15.10 -15.54 3.56
C GLY A 53 13.88 -14.81 2.99
N GLN A 54 13.34 -13.83 3.73
CA GLN A 54 12.16 -13.10 3.33
C GLN A 54 12.51 -12.04 2.28
N LEU A 55 12.18 -12.35 1.03
CA LEU A 55 12.46 -11.50 -0.13
C LEU A 55 11.67 -10.17 -0.12
N TRP A 56 10.45 -10.19 0.42
CA TRP A 56 9.51 -9.09 0.34
C TRP A 56 9.24 -8.47 1.71
N THR A 57 9.02 -7.15 1.78
CA THR A 57 8.59 -6.48 3.03
C THR A 57 7.29 -7.07 3.57
N ASP A 58 7.08 -6.97 4.88
CA ASP A 58 5.83 -7.44 5.52
C ASP A 58 4.58 -6.85 4.85
N PHE A 59 4.68 -5.58 4.45
CA PHE A 59 3.61 -4.91 3.71
C PHE A 59 3.33 -5.58 2.35
N ALA A 60 4.37 -5.83 1.56
CA ALA A 60 4.22 -6.49 0.26
C ALA A 60 3.72 -7.93 0.42
N LYS A 61 4.26 -8.68 1.40
CA LYS A 61 3.82 -10.04 1.72
C LYS A 61 2.33 -10.09 2.09
N LYS A 62 1.86 -9.15 2.91
CA LYS A 62 0.44 -9.00 3.23
C LYS A 62 -0.38 -8.76 1.97
N LYS A 63 0.05 -7.84 1.09
CA LYS A 63 -0.65 -7.58 -0.18
C LYS A 63 -0.71 -8.80 -1.09
N PHE A 64 0.39 -9.55 -1.22
CA PHE A 64 0.39 -10.77 -2.03
C PHE A 64 -0.55 -11.84 -1.46
N THR A 65 -0.63 -11.95 -0.13
CA THR A 65 -1.57 -12.86 0.53
C THR A 65 -3.02 -12.43 0.25
N ASP A 66 -3.35 -11.16 0.49
CA ASP A 66 -4.69 -10.60 0.23
C ASP A 66 -5.12 -10.77 -1.25
N TRP A 67 -4.18 -10.57 -2.19
CA TRP A 67 -4.45 -10.72 -3.62
C TRP A 67 -4.53 -12.20 -4.04
N GLY A 68 -3.71 -13.06 -3.44
CA GLY A 68 -3.76 -14.50 -3.64
C GLY A 68 -5.09 -15.10 -3.21
N GLU A 69 -5.60 -14.71 -2.04
CA GLU A 69 -6.92 -15.15 -1.58
C GLU A 69 -8.05 -14.69 -2.52
N LYS A 70 -7.96 -13.45 -3.02
CA LYS A 70 -8.93 -12.93 -3.99
C LYS A 70 -8.85 -13.63 -5.34
N SER A 71 -7.66 -14.04 -5.78
CA SER A 71 -7.47 -14.66 -7.09
C SER A 71 -8.02 -16.08 -7.17
N ILE A 72 -8.26 -16.77 -6.05
CA ILE A 72 -8.82 -18.14 -6.01
C ILE A 72 -10.10 -18.27 -6.84
N THR A 73 -10.93 -17.23 -6.88
CA THR A 73 -12.19 -17.23 -7.65
C THR A 73 -12.04 -16.78 -9.11
N HIS A 74 -10.83 -16.44 -9.54
CA HIS A 74 -10.51 -15.90 -10.86
C HIS A 74 -9.77 -16.95 -11.69
N THR A 75 -10.21 -17.17 -12.92
CA THR A 75 -9.59 -18.12 -13.85
C THR A 75 -9.34 -17.43 -15.18
N VAL A 76 -8.08 -17.36 -15.61
CA VAL A 76 -7.73 -16.86 -16.93
C VAL A 76 -8.07 -17.92 -17.97
N THR A 77 -8.86 -17.58 -18.98
CA THR A 77 -9.30 -18.50 -20.03
C THR A 77 -8.62 -18.26 -21.37
N LYS A 78 -8.25 -17.01 -21.66
CA LYS A 78 -7.53 -16.62 -22.89
C LYS A 78 -6.54 -15.51 -22.58
N TYR A 79 -5.42 -15.52 -23.28
CA TYR A 79 -4.42 -14.45 -23.21
C TYR A 79 -3.99 -14.05 -24.62
N ASP A 80 -4.09 -12.77 -24.93
CA ASP A 80 -3.60 -12.15 -26.16
C ASP A 80 -2.26 -11.47 -25.85
N HIS A 81 -1.18 -12.05 -26.39
CA HIS A 81 0.18 -11.55 -26.22
C HIS A 81 0.44 -10.22 -26.94
N LEU A 82 -0.23 -9.97 -28.08
CA LEU A 82 -0.03 -8.75 -28.86
C LEU A 82 -0.67 -7.56 -28.16
N GLN A 83 -1.90 -7.74 -27.65
CA GLN A 83 -2.61 -6.69 -26.91
C GLN A 83 -2.31 -6.68 -25.40
N GLN A 84 -1.51 -7.63 -24.91
CA GLN A 84 -1.24 -7.81 -23.49
C GLN A 84 -2.55 -7.87 -22.68
N SER A 85 -3.54 -8.64 -23.16
CA SER A 85 -4.88 -8.70 -22.58
C SER A 85 -5.31 -10.11 -22.22
N ALA A 86 -6.07 -10.26 -21.13
CA ALA A 86 -6.51 -11.53 -20.59
C ALA A 86 -8.04 -11.56 -20.45
N SER A 87 -8.68 -12.64 -20.90
CA SER A 87 -10.06 -12.94 -20.52
C SER A 87 -10.05 -13.71 -19.20
N VAL A 88 -10.69 -13.16 -18.18
CA VAL A 88 -10.72 -13.69 -16.82
C VAL A 88 -12.16 -13.97 -16.43
N VAL A 89 -12.45 -15.23 -16.12
CA VAL A 89 -13.74 -15.67 -15.58
C VAL A 89 -13.68 -15.59 -14.06
N THR A 90 -14.68 -14.96 -13.46
CA THR A 90 -14.80 -14.81 -12.00
C THR A 90 -16.02 -15.58 -11.50
N LYS A 91 -15.80 -16.44 -10.50
CA LYS A 91 -16.87 -17.15 -9.78
C LYS A 91 -17.40 -16.26 -8.65
N ARG A 92 -18.72 -16.01 -8.62
CA ARG A 92 -19.35 -15.43 -7.43
C ARG A 92 -19.38 -16.47 -6.30
N GLN A 93 -19.00 -16.06 -5.09
CA GLN A 93 -18.96 -16.93 -3.90
C GLN A 93 -20.32 -17.55 -3.51
N GLN A 94 -21.43 -17.08 -4.07
CA GLN A 94 -22.78 -17.58 -3.81
C GLN A 94 -23.36 -18.45 -4.94
N GLY A 95 -22.56 -18.90 -5.91
CA GLY A 95 -22.97 -19.95 -6.86
C GLY A 95 -23.90 -19.53 -8.01
N LEU A 96 -24.39 -18.29 -8.06
CA LEU A 96 -25.40 -17.86 -9.05
C LEU A 96 -24.86 -17.29 -10.37
N GLY A 97 -23.55 -17.36 -10.67
CA GLY A 97 -23.08 -16.97 -12.00
C GLY A 97 -21.57 -16.78 -12.16
N PHE A 98 -21.15 -16.87 -13.42
CA PHE A 98 -19.80 -16.57 -13.90
C PHE A 98 -19.82 -15.23 -14.64
N ASN A 99 -18.89 -14.33 -14.34
CA ASN A 99 -18.68 -13.13 -15.15
C ASN A 99 -17.34 -13.21 -15.85
N THR A 100 -17.33 -12.95 -17.16
CA THR A 100 -16.11 -12.82 -17.95
C THR A 100 -15.72 -11.36 -18.04
N HIS A 101 -14.50 -11.04 -17.65
CA HIS A 101 -13.91 -9.72 -17.74
C HIS A 101 -12.69 -9.74 -18.65
N VAL A 102 -12.45 -8.64 -19.36
CA VAL A 102 -11.22 -8.43 -20.13
C VAL A 102 -10.32 -7.53 -19.30
N VAL A 103 -9.13 -8.02 -18.98
CA VAL A 103 -8.08 -7.29 -18.26
C VAL A 103 -7.01 -6.90 -19.26
N LYS A 104 -6.76 -5.60 -19.43
CA LYS A 104 -5.66 -5.08 -20.25
C LYS A 104 -4.47 -4.78 -19.34
N LEU A 105 -3.42 -5.59 -19.41
CA LEU A 105 -2.27 -5.49 -18.50
C LEU A 105 -1.44 -4.22 -18.74
N ALA A 106 -1.25 -3.82 -20.00
CA ALA A 106 -0.48 -2.64 -20.35
C ALA A 106 -1.06 -1.36 -19.72
N ASN A 107 -2.38 -1.22 -19.76
CA ASN A 107 -3.08 -0.03 -19.26
C ASN A 107 -3.58 -0.19 -17.82
N ARG A 108 -3.42 -1.38 -17.23
CA ARG A 108 -3.95 -1.75 -15.90
C ARG A 108 -5.48 -1.54 -15.80
N GLU A 109 -6.20 -1.87 -16.86
CA GLU A 109 -7.65 -1.69 -16.95
C GLU A 109 -8.39 -3.03 -16.85
N CYS A 110 -9.55 -3.02 -16.22
CA CYS A 110 -10.49 -4.15 -16.19
C CYS A 110 -11.84 -3.71 -16.76
N SER A 111 -12.44 -4.53 -17.63
CA SER A 111 -13.81 -4.30 -18.12
C SER A 111 -14.88 -4.37 -17.03
N CYS A 112 -14.50 -4.79 -15.81
CA CYS A 112 -15.33 -4.72 -14.61
C CYS A 112 -15.46 -3.31 -14.01
N GLY A 113 -14.65 -2.35 -14.44
CA GLY A 113 -14.66 -0.97 -13.95
C GLY A 113 -14.22 -0.80 -12.49
N LYS A 114 -13.50 -1.79 -11.94
CA LYS A 114 -12.94 -1.78 -10.59
C LYS A 114 -11.42 -1.81 -10.61
#